data_AF-R9AN98-F1
#
_entry.id   AF-R9AN98-F1
#
_cell.length_a   1.000
_cell.length_b   1.000
_cell.length_c   1.000
_cell.angle_alpha   90.00
_cell.angle_beta   90.00
_cell.angle_gamma   90.00
#
_symmetry.space_group_name_H-M   'P 1'
#
loop_
_entity.id
_entity.type
_entity.pdbx_description
1 polymer ?
#
loop_
_entity_poly.entity_id
_entity_poly.type
_entity_poly.pdbx_seq_one_letter_code
_entity_poly.pdbx_strand_id
1 'polypeptide(L)'
;MSTNKELNVYSGEDALLDYLNPDKTPPTPLVELPNHKFANDDRIRIFAKVHSAHPLNNVKAFPAFNMLEKAKRDGEIKPGITKEIVEYSSGSTIMSLSVIARQMGIERTKANLSNKTSAAKIDLLRFFGLELNFSGGPSQPLSSDVYGGIYHATNRGKDPCSLNVDQYTNPDNPAAHGRWTAQQILKQLPNVGVFSAGIGTGGTMTGTGLALKASTPNITNVGVCTTAGDRVPGPRALSMLLPVTWYDWRGAVDTIEEVGSKDSYELSLWLSRNGIIAGPSSGFNLKGLYNYLDRAKEMKELDKLRSSEDGFVNCVFICCDLPYVYMSEYKEKLGEAYFAPMHNSELLGVDKYPYLDGWELHPEEAAVIAKQVSTQVLDLRSSSLFNHFRIPSSVNIPILEDLYPHYTPNPFLNASEMARQWPILDEKLAAVADPYRGSKCLVILCEDGGTSRSAVSVLRNSGFEAFTVRGGINRWTDEGKPIERAADVLTISKSSLSQLSTKTGILVEHKDQENSNRKLSSSKRFIRFIRRARQSIVKT
;
A
#
# COMPACT_ATOMS: atom_id res chain seq x y z
N MET A 1 -4.41 -40.12 4.58
CA MET A 1 -5.51 -39.41 5.25
C MET A 1 -6.32 -38.75 4.15
N SER A 2 -7.64 -39.00 4.08
CA SER A 2 -8.49 -38.40 3.05
C SER A 2 -8.81 -36.95 3.38
N THR A 3 -8.96 -36.11 2.36
CA THR A 3 -9.42 -34.72 2.48
C THR A 3 -10.76 -34.66 3.23
N ASN A 4 -10.83 -33.85 4.30
CA ASN A 4 -12.09 -33.58 5.01
C ASN A 4 -12.60 -32.21 4.57
N LYS A 5 -13.59 -32.24 3.67
CA LYS A 5 -14.18 -31.04 3.06
C LYS A 5 -14.91 -30.15 4.07
N GLU A 6 -15.54 -30.73 5.10
CA GLU A 6 -16.29 -29.96 6.11
C GLU A 6 -15.35 -29.18 7.03
N LEU A 7 -14.22 -29.80 7.39
CA LEU A 7 -13.20 -29.17 8.23
C LEU A 7 -12.18 -28.34 7.43
N ASN A 8 -12.29 -28.33 6.09
CA ASN A 8 -11.37 -27.64 5.19
C ASN A 8 -9.89 -28.10 5.38
N VAL A 9 -9.68 -29.41 5.57
CA VAL A 9 -8.36 -30.01 5.79
C VAL A 9 -7.90 -30.82 4.58
N TYR A 10 -6.69 -30.51 4.09
CA TYR A 10 -6.07 -31.14 2.93
C TYR A 10 -4.77 -31.85 3.30
N SER A 11 -4.59 -33.10 2.89
CA SER A 11 -3.42 -33.92 3.23
C SER A 11 -3.12 -34.97 2.17
N GLY A 12 -1.85 -35.33 2.01
CA GLY A 12 -1.39 -36.28 1.00
C GLY A 12 -0.61 -35.61 -0.13
N GLU A 13 -0.21 -36.39 -1.13
CA GLU A 13 0.61 -35.93 -2.27
C GLU A 13 -0.14 -34.89 -3.12
N ASP A 14 -1.45 -35.06 -3.29
CA ASP A 14 -2.31 -34.15 -4.07
C ASP A 14 -2.90 -33.00 -3.24
N ALA A 15 -2.48 -32.80 -1.98
CA ALA A 15 -3.13 -31.86 -1.06
C ALA A 15 -3.23 -30.42 -1.60
N LEU A 16 -2.19 -29.95 -2.29
CA LEU A 16 -2.18 -28.62 -2.91
C LEU A 16 -3.14 -28.53 -4.10
N LEU A 17 -3.22 -29.58 -4.92
CA LEU A 17 -4.15 -29.61 -6.05
C LEU A 17 -5.60 -29.72 -5.57
N ASP A 18 -5.86 -30.55 -4.55
CA ASP A 18 -7.17 -30.66 -3.91
C ASP A 18 -7.60 -29.34 -3.25
N TYR A 19 -6.67 -28.62 -2.61
CA TYR A 19 -6.95 -27.29 -2.06
C TYR A 19 -7.36 -26.28 -3.14
N LEU A 20 -6.86 -26.42 -4.37
CA LEU A 20 -7.21 -25.56 -5.50
C LEU A 20 -8.45 -26.03 -6.28
N ASN A 21 -8.97 -27.22 -5.99
CA ASN A 21 -10.06 -27.84 -6.73
C ASN A 21 -11.44 -27.42 -6.16
N PRO A 22 -12.32 -26.76 -6.95
CA PRO A 22 -13.66 -26.39 -6.50
C PRO A 22 -14.56 -27.56 -6.08
N ASP A 23 -14.30 -28.79 -6.54
CA ASP A 23 -15.03 -29.98 -6.07
C ASP A 23 -14.62 -30.43 -4.67
N LYS A 24 -13.37 -30.15 -4.28
CA LYS A 24 -12.78 -30.56 -3.00
C LYS A 24 -12.80 -29.46 -1.95
N THR A 25 -13.19 -28.24 -2.33
CA THR A 25 -13.31 -27.07 -1.43
C THR A 25 -14.76 -26.76 -1.07
N PRO A 26 -15.02 -26.21 0.13
CA PRO A 26 -16.31 -25.64 0.46
C PRO A 26 -16.76 -24.62 -0.59
N PRO A 27 -18.07 -24.46 -0.84
CA PRO A 27 -18.57 -23.38 -1.67
C PRO A 27 -18.04 -22.03 -1.21
N THR A 28 -17.63 -21.18 -2.15
CA THR A 28 -17.27 -19.80 -1.83
C THR A 28 -18.44 -19.07 -1.16
N PRO A 29 -18.19 -18.13 -0.23
CA PRO A 29 -19.26 -17.49 0.53
C PRO A 29 -20.29 -16.78 -0.36
N LEU A 30 -21.55 -16.81 0.08
CA LEU A 30 -22.64 -15.98 -0.41
C LEU A 30 -23.09 -15.10 0.75
N VAL A 31 -22.90 -13.79 0.65
CA VAL A 31 -23.05 -12.85 1.78
C VAL A 31 -24.11 -11.81 1.47
N GLU A 32 -25.14 -11.72 2.31
CA GLU A 32 -26.18 -10.68 2.21
C GLU A 32 -25.62 -9.30 2.55
N LEU A 33 -26.03 -8.27 1.81
CA LEU A 33 -25.68 -6.87 2.04
C LEU A 33 -26.82 -6.16 2.79
N PRO A 34 -26.82 -6.07 4.13
CA PRO A 34 -27.98 -5.55 4.87
C PRO A 34 -28.24 -4.05 4.62
N ASN A 35 -27.19 -3.27 4.36
CA ASN A 35 -27.27 -1.81 4.22
C ASN A 35 -27.13 -1.34 2.76
N HIS A 36 -27.59 -2.14 1.80
CA HIS A 36 -27.59 -1.73 0.40
C HIS A 36 -28.63 -0.64 0.14
N LYS A 37 -28.50 0.10 -0.98
CA LYS A 37 -29.38 1.23 -1.35
C LYS A 37 -30.89 0.92 -1.29
N PHE A 38 -31.30 -0.32 -1.58
CA PHE A 38 -32.71 -0.76 -1.60
C PHE A 38 -33.21 -1.39 -0.29
N ALA A 39 -32.49 -1.24 0.83
CA ALA A 39 -32.82 -1.96 2.07
C ALA A 39 -34.16 -1.52 2.70
N ASN A 40 -34.71 -0.37 2.28
CA ASN A 40 -35.92 0.22 2.85
C ASN A 40 -37.17 -0.11 2.00
N ASP A 41 -37.99 -1.04 2.48
CA ASP A 41 -39.37 -1.36 2.05
C ASP A 41 -39.56 -1.95 0.63
N ASP A 42 -38.51 -2.05 -0.18
CA ASP A 42 -38.61 -2.64 -1.52
C ASP A 42 -38.70 -4.19 -1.50
N ARG A 43 -38.45 -4.82 -0.34
CA ARG A 43 -38.31 -6.27 -0.18
C ARG A 43 -37.33 -6.85 -1.22
N ILE A 44 -36.16 -6.22 -1.32
CA ILE A 44 -35.04 -6.65 -2.16
C ILE A 44 -33.94 -7.16 -1.23
N ARG A 45 -33.35 -8.32 -1.55
CA ARG A 45 -32.19 -8.88 -0.85
C ARG A 45 -31.05 -9.04 -1.84
N ILE A 46 -29.91 -8.44 -1.56
CA ILE A 46 -28.75 -8.49 -2.45
C ILE A 46 -27.62 -9.27 -1.80
N PHE A 47 -27.14 -10.29 -2.49
CA PHE A 47 -26.08 -11.17 -2.05
C PHE A 47 -24.83 -11.03 -2.93
N ALA A 48 -23.69 -10.92 -2.27
CA ALA A 48 -22.36 -10.96 -2.86
C ALA A 48 -21.86 -12.41 -2.93
N LYS A 49 -21.62 -12.93 -4.14
CA LYS A 49 -20.97 -14.22 -4.34
C LYS A 49 -19.45 -14.04 -4.36
N VAL A 50 -18.80 -14.35 -3.24
CA VAL A 50 -17.41 -13.96 -2.95
C VAL A 50 -16.40 -14.95 -3.54
N HIS A 51 -16.29 -14.98 -4.87
CA HIS A 51 -15.29 -15.84 -5.55
C HIS A 51 -13.83 -15.42 -5.28
N SER A 52 -13.61 -14.20 -4.78
CA SER A 52 -12.32 -13.78 -4.21
C SER A 52 -11.92 -14.54 -2.94
N ALA A 53 -12.78 -15.38 -2.37
CA ALA A 53 -12.45 -16.28 -1.26
C ALA A 53 -11.92 -17.66 -1.71
N HIS A 54 -11.89 -17.94 -3.02
CA HIS A 54 -11.14 -19.09 -3.52
C HIS A 54 -9.66 -18.93 -3.14
N PRO A 55 -8.87 -19.99 -2.90
CA PRO A 55 -7.45 -19.87 -2.53
C PRO A 55 -6.57 -18.99 -3.41
N LEU A 56 -6.91 -18.87 -4.70
CA LEU A 56 -6.23 -18.00 -5.67
C LEU A 56 -6.78 -16.58 -5.71
N ASN A 57 -7.72 -16.28 -4.82
CA ASN A 57 -8.34 -15.00 -4.57
C ASN A 57 -9.02 -14.33 -5.78
N ASN A 58 -9.44 -15.14 -6.76
CA ASN A 58 -10.11 -14.62 -7.94
C ASN A 58 -11.00 -15.65 -8.65
N VAL A 59 -12.02 -15.15 -9.36
CA VAL A 59 -13.02 -15.93 -10.10
C VAL A 59 -12.44 -16.71 -11.29
N LYS A 60 -11.25 -16.34 -11.80
CA LYS A 60 -10.62 -17.04 -12.92
C LYS A 60 -9.95 -18.34 -12.50
N ALA A 61 -9.86 -18.62 -11.19
CA ALA A 61 -9.43 -19.91 -10.68
C ALA A 61 -10.31 -21.08 -11.16
N PHE A 62 -11.63 -20.86 -11.23
CA PHE A 62 -12.59 -21.86 -11.69
C PHE A 62 -12.32 -22.28 -13.14
N PRO A 63 -12.40 -21.39 -14.16
CA PRO A 63 -12.12 -21.80 -15.53
C PRO A 63 -10.67 -22.27 -15.71
N ALA A 64 -9.68 -21.67 -15.02
CA ALA A 64 -8.30 -22.14 -15.09
C ALA A 64 -8.14 -23.60 -14.66
N PHE A 65 -8.77 -23.98 -13.54
CA PHE A 65 -8.74 -25.37 -13.07
C PHE A 65 -9.43 -26.31 -14.05
N ASN A 66 -10.65 -25.96 -14.50
CA ASN A 66 -11.43 -26.83 -15.39
C ASN A 66 -10.74 -27.06 -16.73
N MET A 67 -10.19 -26.00 -17.35
CA MET A 67 -9.49 -26.11 -18.62
C MET A 67 -8.20 -26.94 -18.50
N LEU A 68 -7.42 -26.78 -17.43
CA LEU A 68 -6.21 -27.58 -17.19
C LEU A 68 -6.52 -29.03 -16.84
N GLU A 69 -7.55 -29.28 -16.03
CA GLU A 69 -8.05 -30.62 -15.71
C GLU A 69 -8.48 -31.34 -17.00
N LYS A 70 -9.21 -30.65 -17.89
CA LYS A 70 -9.59 -31.20 -19.19
C LYS A 70 -8.39 -31.50 -20.06
N ALA A 71 -7.47 -30.54 -20.22
CA ALA A 71 -6.27 -30.71 -21.02
C ALA A 71 -5.40 -31.89 -20.53
N LYS A 72 -5.33 -32.10 -19.21
CA LYS A 72 -4.67 -33.29 -18.63
C LYS A 72 -5.42 -34.58 -18.97
N ARG A 73 -6.74 -34.60 -18.80
CA ARG A 73 -7.58 -35.78 -19.07
C ARG A 73 -7.57 -36.18 -20.55
N ASP A 74 -7.54 -35.20 -21.44
CA ASP A 74 -7.58 -35.40 -22.89
C ASP A 74 -6.18 -35.68 -23.48
N GLY A 75 -5.12 -35.69 -22.65
CA GLY A 75 -3.76 -36.02 -23.06
C GLY A 75 -3.02 -34.89 -23.78
N GLU A 76 -3.50 -33.65 -23.67
CA GLU A 76 -2.81 -32.46 -24.17
C GLU A 76 -1.63 -32.07 -23.27
N ILE A 77 -1.78 -32.26 -21.96
CA ILE A 77 -0.67 -32.17 -21.00
C ILE A 77 0.05 -33.51 -20.98
N LYS A 78 1.23 -33.55 -21.61
CA LYS A 78 2.08 -34.74 -21.68
C LYS A 78 3.29 -34.58 -20.75
N PRO A 79 3.40 -35.36 -19.66
CA PRO A 79 4.54 -35.29 -18.75
C PRO A 79 5.88 -35.38 -19.49
N GLY A 80 6.81 -34.47 -19.18
CA GLY A 80 8.13 -34.38 -19.81
C GLY A 80 8.15 -33.76 -21.22
N ILE A 81 7.00 -33.64 -21.90
CA ILE A 81 6.87 -33.01 -23.22
C ILE A 81 6.33 -31.59 -23.07
N THR A 82 5.16 -31.42 -22.45
CA THR A 82 4.57 -30.10 -22.19
C THR A 82 5.36 -29.40 -21.09
N LYS A 83 6.08 -28.34 -21.43
CA LYS A 83 7.01 -27.65 -20.53
C LYS A 83 6.52 -26.28 -20.09
N GLU A 84 5.63 -25.65 -20.85
CA GLU A 84 5.13 -24.32 -20.55
C GLU A 84 3.64 -24.13 -20.87
N ILE A 85 2.99 -23.25 -20.09
CA ILE A 85 1.72 -22.64 -20.44
C ILE A 85 2.00 -21.31 -21.14
N VAL A 86 1.29 -21.01 -22.23
CA VAL A 86 1.28 -19.69 -22.86
C VAL A 86 -0.15 -19.20 -22.99
N GLU A 87 -0.45 -17.99 -22.52
CA GLU A 87 -1.81 -17.43 -22.63
C GLU A 87 -1.78 -15.89 -22.71
N TYR A 88 -2.76 -15.33 -23.44
CA TYR A 88 -3.06 -13.90 -23.40
C TYR A 88 -4.10 -13.60 -22.32
N SER A 89 -3.78 -12.68 -21.41
CA SER A 89 -4.62 -12.44 -20.24
C SER A 89 -4.55 -11.01 -19.72
N SER A 90 -5.62 -10.55 -19.07
CA SER A 90 -5.66 -9.30 -18.28
C SER A 90 -5.03 -9.42 -16.88
N GLY A 91 -4.52 -10.60 -16.54
CA GLY A 91 -3.76 -10.91 -15.33
C GLY A 91 -4.28 -12.15 -14.58
N SER A 92 -5.53 -12.14 -14.12
CA SER A 92 -6.03 -13.15 -13.16
C SER A 92 -6.11 -14.57 -13.71
N THR A 93 -6.42 -14.74 -15.01
CA THR A 93 -6.46 -16.06 -15.65
C THR A 93 -5.06 -16.68 -15.71
N ILE A 94 -4.08 -15.98 -16.28
CA ILE A 94 -2.69 -16.49 -16.39
C ILE A 94 -2.05 -16.74 -15.02
N MET A 95 -2.33 -15.90 -14.01
CA MET A 95 -1.91 -16.16 -12.63
C MET A 95 -2.48 -17.50 -12.14
N SER A 96 -3.79 -17.72 -12.32
CA SER A 96 -4.45 -18.93 -11.86
C SER A 96 -3.96 -20.18 -12.61
N LEU A 97 -3.81 -20.07 -13.93
CA LEU A 97 -3.21 -21.12 -14.76
C LEU A 97 -1.81 -21.48 -14.27
N SER A 98 -0.97 -20.49 -13.98
CA SER A 98 0.41 -20.74 -13.54
C SER A 98 0.48 -21.53 -12.24
N VAL A 99 -0.31 -21.14 -11.22
CA VAL A 99 -0.28 -21.82 -9.93
C VAL A 99 -0.82 -23.25 -10.03
N ILE A 100 -1.92 -23.45 -10.77
CA ILE A 100 -2.52 -24.78 -10.94
C ILE A 100 -1.64 -25.68 -11.81
N ALA A 101 -1.11 -25.18 -12.92
CA ALA A 101 -0.30 -25.96 -13.85
C ALA A 101 0.99 -26.49 -13.21
N ARG A 102 1.58 -25.76 -12.25
CA ARG A 102 2.71 -26.25 -11.44
C ARG A 102 2.37 -27.51 -10.64
N GLN A 103 1.18 -27.57 -10.06
CA GLN A 103 0.70 -28.77 -9.37
C GLN A 103 0.38 -29.92 -10.34
N MET A 104 0.38 -29.65 -11.64
CA MET A 104 0.24 -30.64 -12.71
C MET A 104 1.58 -30.94 -13.43
N GLY A 105 2.71 -30.44 -12.91
CA GLY A 105 4.05 -30.70 -13.44
C GLY A 105 4.52 -29.75 -14.55
N ILE A 106 3.83 -28.63 -14.78
CA ILE A 106 4.23 -27.60 -15.75
C ILE A 106 4.74 -26.37 -15.01
N GLU A 107 6.06 -26.20 -14.96
CA GLU A 107 6.69 -25.16 -14.13
C GLU A 107 6.65 -23.76 -14.74
N ARG A 108 6.74 -23.67 -16.07
CA ARG A 108 6.91 -22.41 -16.79
C ARG A 108 5.57 -21.86 -17.26
N THR A 109 5.41 -20.56 -17.15
CA THR A 109 4.22 -19.86 -17.65
C THR A 109 4.63 -18.54 -18.29
N LYS A 110 4.23 -18.35 -19.55
CA LYS A 110 4.46 -17.13 -20.33
C LYS A 110 3.15 -16.37 -20.50
N ALA A 111 3.12 -15.14 -20.03
CA ALA A 111 1.99 -14.24 -20.15
C ALA A 111 2.20 -13.29 -21.32
N ASN A 112 1.31 -13.31 -22.30
CA ASN A 112 1.19 -12.21 -23.26
C ASN A 112 0.21 -11.18 -22.67
N LEU A 113 0.69 -9.97 -22.43
CA LEU A 113 -0.04 -8.90 -21.75
C LEU A 113 -0.10 -7.65 -22.63
N SER A 114 -1.10 -6.80 -22.40
CA SER A 114 -1.08 -5.44 -22.94
C SER A 114 -0.05 -4.59 -22.23
N ASN A 115 0.63 -3.70 -22.96
CA ASN A 115 1.50 -2.66 -22.40
C ASN A 115 0.78 -1.64 -21.47
N LYS A 116 -0.56 -1.69 -21.39
CA LYS A 116 -1.41 -0.90 -20.48
C LYS A 116 -1.66 -1.58 -19.13
N THR A 117 -0.92 -2.65 -18.82
CA THR A 117 -1.00 -3.35 -17.53
C THR A 117 -0.30 -2.52 -16.44
N SER A 118 -0.94 -2.36 -15.27
CA SER A 118 -0.38 -1.56 -14.17
C SER A 118 0.90 -2.19 -13.58
N ALA A 119 1.79 -1.36 -13.03
CA ALA A 119 3.03 -1.80 -12.40
C ALA A 119 2.78 -2.81 -11.26
N ALA A 120 1.82 -2.52 -10.37
CA ALA A 120 1.45 -3.42 -9.28
C ALA A 120 1.00 -4.81 -9.78
N LYS A 121 0.32 -4.86 -10.93
CA LYS A 121 -0.09 -6.13 -11.53
C LYS A 121 1.08 -6.84 -12.21
N ILE A 122 2.00 -6.12 -12.85
CA ILE A 122 3.25 -6.68 -13.38
C ILE A 122 4.07 -7.32 -12.26
N ASP A 123 4.24 -6.62 -11.14
CA ASP A 123 4.98 -7.13 -9.98
C ASP A 123 4.31 -8.36 -9.37
N LEU A 124 2.96 -8.37 -9.27
CA LEU A 124 2.22 -9.56 -8.83
C LEU A 124 2.47 -10.77 -9.76
N LEU A 125 2.41 -10.59 -11.08
CA LEU A 125 2.64 -11.70 -12.01
C LEU A 125 4.09 -12.19 -11.95
N ARG A 126 5.07 -11.30 -11.78
CA ARG A 126 6.48 -11.66 -11.55
C ARG A 126 6.68 -12.39 -10.22
N PHE A 127 5.97 -11.99 -9.17
CA PHE A 127 5.98 -12.69 -7.88
C PHE A 127 5.56 -14.16 -8.04
N PHE A 128 4.56 -14.42 -8.89
CA PHE A 128 4.16 -15.79 -9.23
C PHE A 128 5.09 -16.48 -10.25
N GLY A 129 6.24 -15.90 -10.60
CA GLY A 129 7.24 -16.51 -11.47
C GLY A 129 6.83 -16.58 -12.95
N LEU A 130 5.97 -15.68 -13.43
CA LEU A 130 5.58 -15.64 -14.84
C LEU A 130 6.61 -14.87 -15.68
N GLU A 131 6.91 -15.42 -16.86
CA GLU A 131 7.63 -14.73 -17.92
C GLU A 131 6.66 -13.79 -18.65
N LEU A 132 6.94 -12.48 -18.71
CA LEU A 132 6.00 -11.49 -19.23
C LEU A 132 6.44 -10.95 -20.58
N ASN A 133 5.57 -11.06 -21.58
CA ASN A 133 5.71 -10.46 -22.89
C ASN A 133 4.65 -9.39 -23.08
N PHE A 134 5.05 -8.21 -23.56
CA PHE A 134 4.14 -7.08 -23.73
C PHE A 134 3.83 -6.83 -25.21
N SER A 135 2.55 -6.65 -25.51
CA SER A 135 2.06 -6.25 -26.83
C SER A 135 1.46 -4.84 -26.76
N GLY A 136 1.72 -4.03 -27.79
CA GLY A 136 1.01 -2.77 -28.02
C GLY A 136 -0.44 -3.00 -28.47
N GLY A 137 -1.16 -1.91 -28.77
CA GLY A 137 -2.53 -1.99 -29.28
C GLY A 137 -3.63 -2.01 -28.20
N PRO A 138 -4.83 -2.52 -28.51
CA PRO A 138 -5.95 -2.56 -27.57
C PRO A 138 -5.66 -3.52 -26.41
N SER A 139 -6.13 -3.19 -25.20
CA SER A 139 -5.97 -4.08 -24.02
C SER A 139 -6.84 -5.34 -24.09
N GLN A 140 -7.73 -5.41 -25.07
CA GLN A 140 -8.69 -6.47 -25.28
C GLN A 140 -8.83 -6.72 -26.79
N PRO A 141 -7.79 -7.29 -27.44
CA PRO A 141 -7.83 -7.60 -28.86
C PRO A 141 -8.90 -8.66 -29.17
N LEU A 142 -9.22 -8.77 -30.46
CA LEU A 142 -9.96 -9.90 -31.01
C LEU A 142 -8.98 -11.02 -31.33
N SER A 143 -9.46 -12.27 -31.35
CA SER A 143 -8.64 -13.42 -31.77
C SER A 143 -8.22 -13.34 -33.25
N SER A 144 -8.98 -12.62 -34.07
CA SER A 144 -8.69 -12.37 -35.49
C SER A 144 -7.62 -11.31 -35.74
N ASP A 145 -7.21 -10.56 -34.70
CA ASP A 145 -6.14 -9.56 -34.82
C ASP A 145 -4.78 -10.28 -34.83
N VAL A 146 -4.18 -10.38 -36.01
CA VAL A 146 -2.89 -11.07 -36.22
C VAL A 146 -1.70 -10.37 -35.53
N TYR A 147 -1.88 -9.11 -35.11
CA TYR A 147 -0.91 -8.36 -34.31
C TYR A 147 -1.24 -8.41 -32.81
N GLY A 148 -2.38 -9.00 -32.46
CA GLY A 148 -2.88 -9.10 -31.09
C GLY A 148 -2.21 -10.20 -30.28
N GLY A 149 -2.10 -9.98 -28.98
CA GLY A 149 -1.47 -10.95 -28.08
C GLY A 149 -2.16 -12.31 -28.00
N ILE A 150 -3.47 -12.38 -28.32
CA ILE A 150 -4.22 -13.65 -28.45
C ILE A 150 -3.63 -14.49 -29.58
N TYR A 151 -3.50 -13.92 -30.78
CA TYR A 151 -2.93 -14.61 -31.94
C TYR A 151 -1.50 -15.11 -31.66
N HIS A 152 -0.66 -14.30 -31.00
CA HIS A 152 0.69 -14.70 -30.61
C HIS A 152 0.70 -15.86 -29.60
N ALA A 153 -0.20 -15.86 -28.60
CA ALA A 153 -0.34 -16.96 -27.65
C ALA A 153 -0.77 -18.26 -28.36
N THR A 154 -1.80 -18.18 -29.20
CA THR A 154 -2.30 -19.31 -30.00
C THR A 154 -1.22 -19.87 -30.93
N ASN A 155 -0.46 -19.01 -31.62
CA ASN A 155 0.59 -19.47 -32.50
C ASN A 155 1.74 -20.16 -31.73
N ARG A 156 2.06 -19.67 -30.52
CA ARG A 156 3.04 -20.33 -29.64
C ARG A 156 2.57 -21.70 -29.17
N GLY A 157 1.26 -21.86 -28.92
CA GLY A 157 0.64 -23.13 -28.57
C GLY A 157 0.72 -24.23 -29.65
N LYS A 158 1.16 -23.91 -30.87
CA LYS A 158 1.46 -24.92 -31.91
C LYS A 158 2.76 -25.69 -31.64
N ASP A 159 3.64 -25.18 -30.78
CA ASP A 159 4.83 -25.90 -30.32
C ASP A 159 4.39 -27.04 -29.39
N PRO A 160 4.76 -28.31 -29.65
CA PRO A 160 4.38 -29.44 -28.81
C PRO A 160 4.82 -29.33 -27.34
N CYS A 161 5.81 -28.49 -27.04
CA CYS A 161 6.27 -28.22 -25.68
C CYS A 161 5.45 -27.12 -24.96
N SER A 162 4.52 -26.46 -25.65
CA SER A 162 3.75 -25.33 -25.15
C SER A 162 2.26 -25.62 -25.21
N LEU A 163 1.57 -25.46 -24.09
CA LEU A 163 0.11 -25.51 -24.06
C LEU A 163 -0.45 -24.09 -24.08
N ASN A 164 -1.22 -23.76 -25.13
CA ASN A 164 -2.11 -22.61 -25.09
C ASN A 164 -3.50 -23.09 -24.67
N VAL A 165 -3.93 -22.69 -23.47
CA VAL A 165 -5.21 -23.10 -22.89
C VAL A 165 -6.39 -22.40 -23.58
N ASP A 166 -6.14 -21.22 -24.15
CA ASP A 166 -7.09 -20.37 -24.88
C ASP A 166 -8.41 -20.10 -24.16
N GLN A 167 -8.36 -19.24 -23.14
CA GLN A 167 -9.56 -18.84 -22.39
C GLN A 167 -10.67 -18.19 -23.21
N TYR A 168 -10.44 -17.85 -24.48
CA TYR A 168 -11.44 -17.21 -25.33
C TYR A 168 -12.23 -18.25 -26.11
N THR A 169 -11.59 -19.28 -26.67
CA THR A 169 -12.31 -20.29 -27.47
C THR A 169 -12.58 -21.60 -26.74
N ASN A 170 -11.91 -21.85 -25.61
CA ASN A 170 -12.06 -23.09 -24.87
C ASN A 170 -13.45 -23.19 -24.19
N PRO A 171 -14.29 -24.20 -24.53
CA PRO A 171 -15.63 -24.36 -23.97
C PRO A 171 -15.63 -24.71 -22.46
N ASP A 172 -14.49 -25.16 -21.93
CA ASP A 172 -14.36 -25.47 -20.51
C ASP A 172 -14.32 -24.22 -19.62
N ASN A 173 -14.13 -23.03 -20.19
CA ASN A 173 -14.28 -21.76 -19.47
C ASN A 173 -15.73 -21.52 -19.01
N PRO A 174 -16.74 -21.39 -19.89
CA PRO A 174 -18.13 -21.29 -19.45
C PRO A 174 -18.60 -22.56 -18.72
N ALA A 175 -18.15 -23.75 -19.12
CA ALA A 175 -18.56 -24.98 -18.44
C ALA A 175 -18.17 -24.99 -16.94
N ALA A 176 -17.01 -24.42 -16.57
CA ALA A 176 -16.60 -24.28 -15.17
C ALA A 176 -17.62 -23.49 -14.33
N HIS A 177 -18.18 -22.43 -14.91
CA HIS A 177 -19.15 -21.57 -14.22
C HIS A 177 -20.54 -22.22 -14.14
N GLY A 178 -20.96 -22.99 -15.14
CA GLY A 178 -22.15 -23.82 -15.05
C GLY A 178 -22.00 -24.95 -14.00
N ARG A 179 -20.82 -25.60 -13.96
CA ARG A 179 -20.48 -26.70 -13.04
C ARG A 179 -20.36 -26.23 -11.58
N TRP A 180 -19.75 -25.07 -11.34
CA TRP A 180 -19.43 -24.63 -9.98
C TRP A 180 -20.16 -23.35 -9.56
N THR A 181 -20.04 -22.26 -10.32
CA THR A 181 -20.63 -20.98 -9.91
C THR A 181 -22.15 -21.08 -9.77
N ALA A 182 -22.85 -21.55 -10.82
CA ALA A 182 -24.30 -21.71 -10.80
C ALA A 182 -24.76 -22.72 -9.74
N GLN A 183 -24.13 -23.89 -9.66
CA GLN A 183 -24.52 -24.92 -8.69
C GLN A 183 -24.33 -24.46 -7.24
N GLN A 184 -23.27 -23.70 -6.96
CA GLN A 184 -23.10 -23.10 -5.64
C GLN A 184 -24.20 -22.08 -5.34
N ILE A 185 -24.57 -21.22 -6.30
CA ILE A 185 -25.66 -20.25 -6.13
C ILE A 185 -27.00 -20.97 -5.89
N LEU A 186 -27.37 -21.93 -6.74
CA LEU A 186 -28.62 -22.69 -6.61
C LEU A 186 -28.72 -23.44 -5.28
N LYS A 187 -27.58 -23.95 -4.77
CA LYS A 187 -27.54 -24.59 -3.46
C LYS A 187 -27.65 -23.60 -2.29
N GLN A 188 -27.05 -22.42 -2.42
CA GLN A 188 -26.98 -21.41 -1.34
C GLN A 188 -28.19 -20.47 -1.31
N LEU A 189 -28.84 -20.24 -2.44
CA LEU A 189 -30.00 -19.37 -2.62
C LEU A 189 -30.91 -19.95 -3.72
N PRO A 190 -31.70 -21.00 -3.40
CA PRO A 190 -32.52 -21.73 -4.38
C PRO A 190 -33.55 -20.86 -5.12
N ASN A 191 -33.98 -19.77 -4.49
CA ASN A 191 -35.00 -18.85 -4.98
C ASN A 191 -34.42 -17.54 -5.54
N VAL A 192 -33.21 -17.60 -6.12
CA VAL A 192 -32.58 -16.47 -6.80
C VAL A 192 -33.45 -15.97 -7.98
N GLY A 193 -33.75 -14.67 -8.01
CA GLY A 193 -34.57 -14.03 -9.05
C GLY A 193 -33.78 -13.15 -10.03
N VAL A 194 -32.63 -12.62 -9.59
CA VAL A 194 -31.79 -11.74 -10.43
C VAL A 194 -30.32 -12.11 -10.26
N PHE A 195 -29.60 -12.25 -11.38
CA PHE A 195 -28.17 -12.52 -11.39
C PHE A 195 -27.43 -11.42 -12.18
N SER A 196 -26.39 -10.81 -11.59
CA SER A 196 -25.58 -9.78 -12.24
C SER A 196 -24.11 -10.17 -12.36
N ALA A 197 -23.57 -10.08 -13.57
CA ALA A 197 -22.14 -10.25 -13.82
C ALA A 197 -21.65 -9.47 -15.04
N GLY A 198 -20.42 -8.96 -14.93
CA GLY A 198 -19.72 -8.26 -15.99
C GLY A 198 -19.19 -9.21 -17.06
N ILE A 199 -19.18 -8.73 -18.30
CA ILE A 199 -18.85 -9.55 -19.47
C ILE A 199 -17.43 -9.21 -19.96
N GLY A 200 -16.49 -10.13 -19.72
CA GLY A 200 -15.09 -10.04 -20.17
C GLY A 200 -14.77 -11.00 -21.31
N THR A 201 -14.44 -12.26 -20.96
CA THR A 201 -14.42 -13.36 -21.95
C THR A 201 -15.84 -13.80 -22.32
N GLY A 202 -16.81 -13.58 -21.43
CA GLY A 202 -18.17 -14.13 -21.51
C GLY A 202 -18.38 -15.37 -20.65
N GLY A 203 -17.31 -16.08 -20.25
CA GLY A 203 -17.40 -17.38 -19.57
C GLY A 203 -18.29 -17.40 -18.33
N THR A 204 -18.11 -16.44 -17.41
CA THR A 204 -18.91 -16.36 -16.18
C THR A 204 -20.39 -16.12 -16.47
N MET A 205 -20.71 -15.17 -17.35
CA MET A 205 -22.09 -14.85 -17.72
C MET A 205 -22.74 -16.00 -18.49
N THR A 206 -22.07 -16.52 -19.52
CA THR A 206 -22.58 -17.65 -20.32
C THR A 206 -22.83 -18.88 -19.46
N GLY A 207 -21.81 -19.35 -18.73
CA GLY A 207 -21.90 -20.57 -17.95
C GLY A 207 -22.89 -20.48 -16.80
N THR A 208 -22.80 -19.40 -16.01
CA THR A 208 -23.71 -19.22 -14.87
C THR A 208 -25.12 -18.92 -15.34
N GLY A 209 -25.28 -17.97 -16.25
CA GLY A 209 -26.58 -17.49 -16.71
C GLY A 209 -27.42 -18.57 -17.38
N LEU A 210 -26.83 -19.38 -18.27
CA LEU A 210 -27.55 -20.49 -18.91
C LEU A 210 -27.96 -21.57 -17.90
N ALA A 211 -27.08 -21.94 -16.97
CA ALA A 211 -27.39 -22.94 -15.96
C ALA A 211 -28.47 -22.46 -14.97
N LEU A 212 -28.45 -21.18 -14.60
CA LEU A 212 -29.49 -20.58 -13.77
C LEU A 212 -30.83 -20.51 -14.52
N LYS A 213 -30.84 -20.09 -15.79
CA LYS A 213 -32.07 -20.09 -16.62
C LYS A 213 -32.68 -21.49 -16.75
N ALA A 214 -31.85 -22.52 -16.91
CA ALA A 214 -32.31 -23.90 -16.99
C ALA A 214 -32.95 -24.40 -15.68
N SER A 215 -32.51 -23.88 -14.54
CA SER A 215 -32.98 -24.31 -13.21
C SER A 215 -34.09 -23.43 -12.64
N THR A 216 -34.13 -22.15 -13.03
CA THR A 216 -35.02 -21.11 -12.50
C THR A 216 -35.68 -20.37 -13.67
N PRO A 217 -36.89 -20.80 -14.11
CA PRO A 217 -37.52 -20.32 -15.34
C PRO A 217 -37.82 -18.82 -15.43
N ASN A 218 -37.83 -18.09 -14.30
CA ASN A 218 -38.13 -16.65 -14.23
C ASN A 218 -36.92 -15.80 -13.81
N ILE A 219 -35.71 -16.36 -13.80
CA ILE A 219 -34.52 -15.57 -13.44
C ILE A 219 -34.24 -14.50 -14.49
N THR A 220 -33.82 -13.31 -14.04
CA THR A 220 -33.28 -12.26 -14.92
C THR A 220 -31.77 -12.17 -14.81
N ASN A 221 -31.07 -12.39 -15.92
CA ASN A 221 -29.62 -12.23 -16.01
C ASN A 221 -29.24 -10.84 -16.55
N VAL A 222 -28.60 -10.04 -15.70
CA VAL A 222 -28.10 -8.70 -15.97
C VAL A 222 -26.64 -8.76 -16.38
N GLY A 223 -26.38 -8.59 -17.69
CA GLY A 223 -25.04 -8.48 -18.24
C GLY A 223 -24.49 -7.07 -18.11
N VAL A 224 -23.30 -6.89 -17.52
CA VAL A 224 -22.74 -5.56 -17.32
C VAL A 224 -21.55 -5.31 -18.26
N CYS A 225 -21.58 -4.17 -18.97
CA CYS A 225 -20.55 -3.74 -19.93
C CYS A 225 -19.98 -2.38 -19.53
N THR A 226 -18.71 -2.11 -19.88
CA THR A 226 -18.09 -0.83 -19.53
C THR A 226 -18.57 0.28 -20.46
N THR A 227 -18.62 1.50 -19.96
CA THR A 227 -18.75 2.67 -20.83
C THR A 227 -17.63 2.72 -21.85
N ALA A 228 -17.98 3.08 -23.09
CA ALA A 228 -17.02 3.15 -24.18
C ALA A 228 -15.89 4.14 -23.85
N GLY A 229 -14.64 3.67 -23.91
CA GLY A 229 -13.46 4.47 -23.57
C GLY A 229 -13.16 4.57 -22.06
N ASP A 230 -14.06 4.13 -21.18
CA ASP A 230 -13.86 4.15 -19.74
C ASP A 230 -13.61 2.75 -19.18
N ARG A 231 -12.34 2.44 -18.92
CA ARG A 231 -11.88 1.09 -18.59
C ARG A 231 -12.20 0.72 -17.14
N VAL A 232 -12.82 -0.44 -16.96
CA VAL A 232 -12.81 -1.23 -15.72
C VAL A 232 -11.97 -2.50 -15.95
N PRO A 233 -11.06 -2.89 -15.04
CA PRO A 233 -10.26 -4.10 -15.22
C PRO A 233 -11.12 -5.37 -15.35
N GLY A 234 -11.03 -6.05 -16.50
CA GLY A 234 -11.68 -7.35 -16.75
C GLY A 234 -12.81 -7.28 -17.80
N PRO A 235 -13.94 -6.60 -17.52
CA PRO A 235 -15.06 -6.46 -18.45
C PRO A 235 -14.72 -5.65 -19.72
N ARG A 236 -15.54 -5.78 -20.75
CA ARG A 236 -15.41 -5.05 -22.02
C ARG A 236 -16.57 -4.06 -22.23
N ALA A 237 -16.37 -3.08 -23.13
CA ALA A 237 -17.46 -2.26 -23.63
C ALA A 237 -18.35 -3.06 -24.59
N LEU A 238 -19.63 -2.67 -24.72
CA LEU A 238 -20.58 -3.41 -25.57
C LEU A 238 -20.11 -3.50 -27.03
N SER A 239 -19.58 -2.40 -27.59
CA SER A 239 -19.02 -2.38 -28.96
C SER A 239 -17.90 -3.40 -29.17
N MET A 240 -17.15 -3.73 -28.12
CA MET A 240 -16.06 -4.72 -28.14
C MET A 240 -16.58 -6.15 -27.91
N LEU A 241 -17.78 -6.32 -27.37
CA LEU A 241 -18.44 -7.62 -27.20
C LEU A 241 -19.29 -8.03 -28.41
N LEU A 242 -19.82 -7.07 -29.16
CA LEU A 242 -20.59 -7.36 -30.36
C LEU A 242 -19.86 -8.27 -31.38
N PRO A 243 -18.57 -8.10 -31.67
CA PRO A 243 -17.85 -9.03 -32.55
C PRO A 243 -17.47 -10.37 -31.91
N VAL A 244 -17.71 -10.56 -30.60
CA VAL A 244 -17.38 -11.79 -29.88
C VAL A 244 -18.42 -12.88 -30.16
N THR A 245 -17.95 -14.01 -30.70
CA THR A 245 -18.77 -15.17 -31.11
C THR A 245 -18.35 -16.49 -30.47
N TRP A 246 -17.29 -16.52 -29.66
CA TRP A 246 -16.75 -17.78 -29.12
C TRP A 246 -17.61 -18.41 -28.01
N TYR A 247 -18.44 -17.62 -27.30
CA TYR A 247 -19.44 -18.12 -26.35
C TYR A 247 -20.80 -17.48 -26.63
N ASP A 248 -21.88 -18.20 -26.33
CA ASP A 248 -23.25 -17.66 -26.38
C ASP A 248 -23.57 -16.81 -25.15
N TRP A 249 -22.88 -15.68 -25.02
CA TRP A 249 -23.17 -14.71 -23.96
C TRP A 249 -24.49 -13.98 -24.19
N ARG A 250 -24.97 -13.90 -25.44
CA ARG A 250 -26.23 -13.23 -25.78
C ARG A 250 -27.44 -14.03 -25.31
N GLY A 251 -27.47 -15.33 -25.56
CA GLY A 251 -28.53 -16.20 -25.05
C GLY A 251 -28.57 -16.25 -23.52
N ALA A 252 -27.42 -16.03 -22.88
CA ALA A 252 -27.31 -16.01 -21.42
C ALA A 252 -27.85 -14.73 -20.77
N VAL A 253 -27.96 -13.61 -21.49
CA VAL A 253 -28.29 -12.29 -20.94
C VAL A 253 -29.71 -11.88 -21.32
N ASP A 254 -30.47 -11.36 -20.35
CA ASP A 254 -31.82 -10.82 -20.59
C ASP A 254 -31.80 -9.29 -20.74
N THR A 255 -30.85 -8.63 -20.07
CA THR A 255 -30.68 -7.18 -20.15
C THR A 255 -29.23 -6.77 -19.96
N ILE A 256 -28.83 -5.67 -20.58
CA ILE A 256 -27.47 -5.13 -20.53
C ILE A 256 -27.48 -3.79 -19.82
N GLU A 257 -26.57 -3.63 -18.86
CA GLU A 257 -26.33 -2.37 -18.17
C GLU A 257 -24.92 -1.85 -18.48
N GLU A 258 -24.83 -0.56 -18.77
CA GLU A 258 -23.55 0.12 -19.00
C GLU A 258 -23.10 0.85 -17.74
N VAL A 259 -21.84 0.65 -17.34
CA VAL A 259 -21.29 1.20 -16.10
C VAL A 259 -19.90 1.81 -16.32
N GLY A 260 -19.71 3.02 -15.80
CA GLY A 260 -18.43 3.73 -15.79
C GLY A 260 -17.49 3.30 -14.65
N SER A 261 -16.21 3.65 -14.77
CA SER A 261 -15.18 3.29 -13.81
C SER A 261 -15.38 3.98 -12.46
N LYS A 262 -15.81 5.23 -12.41
CA LYS A 262 -16.01 5.95 -11.14
C LYS A 262 -16.98 5.20 -10.21
N ASP A 263 -18.18 4.85 -10.68
CA ASP A 263 -19.19 4.12 -9.90
C ASP A 263 -18.70 2.73 -9.49
N SER A 264 -17.98 2.06 -10.40
CA SER A 264 -17.35 0.77 -10.16
C SER A 264 -16.36 0.81 -8.99
N TYR A 265 -15.43 1.77 -9.02
CA TYR A 265 -14.44 1.96 -7.96
C TYR A 265 -15.08 2.44 -6.65
N GLU A 266 -16.10 3.31 -6.71
CA GLU A 266 -16.81 3.82 -5.54
C GLU A 266 -17.54 2.70 -4.78
N LEU A 267 -18.33 1.88 -5.48
CA LEU A 267 -19.02 0.75 -4.84
C LEU A 267 -18.04 -0.33 -4.38
N SER A 268 -16.92 -0.51 -5.08
CA SER A 268 -15.87 -1.44 -4.66
C SER A 268 -15.19 -0.98 -3.37
N LEU A 269 -14.95 0.33 -3.24
CA LEU A 269 -14.43 0.95 -2.01
C LEU A 269 -15.45 0.82 -0.86
N TRP A 270 -16.73 1.08 -1.15
CA TRP A 270 -17.81 0.91 -0.18
C TRP A 270 -17.92 -0.54 0.30
N LEU A 271 -17.94 -1.53 -0.60
CA LEU A 271 -17.94 -2.96 -0.24
C LEU A 271 -16.76 -3.30 0.68
N SER A 272 -15.56 -2.87 0.30
CA SER A 272 -14.33 -3.16 1.06
C SER A 272 -14.35 -2.54 2.46
N ARG A 273 -14.89 -1.33 2.60
CA ARG A 273 -15.05 -0.66 3.91
C ARG A 273 -16.14 -1.29 4.78
N ASN A 274 -17.09 -2.01 4.19
CA ASN A 274 -18.21 -2.64 4.89
C ASN A 274 -18.05 -4.17 5.04
N GLY A 275 -16.84 -4.70 4.88
CA GLY A 275 -16.51 -6.09 5.22
C GLY A 275 -16.44 -7.07 4.05
N ILE A 276 -16.69 -6.63 2.81
CA ILE A 276 -16.46 -7.45 1.61
C ILE A 276 -15.32 -6.86 0.81
N ILE A 277 -14.11 -7.37 1.05
CA ILE A 277 -12.91 -6.93 0.35
C ILE A 277 -12.99 -7.36 -1.12
N ALA A 278 -13.20 -6.38 -2.00
CA ALA A 278 -13.51 -6.65 -3.40
C ALA A 278 -12.83 -5.65 -4.34
N GLY A 279 -12.41 -6.13 -5.50
CA GLY A 279 -11.84 -5.33 -6.58
C GLY A 279 -12.92 -4.65 -7.45
N PRO A 280 -12.52 -3.70 -8.30
CA PRO A 280 -13.41 -2.78 -9.01
C PRO A 280 -14.47 -3.51 -9.86
N SER A 281 -14.12 -4.63 -10.50
CA SER A 281 -15.09 -5.42 -11.27
C SER A 281 -16.25 -5.99 -10.43
N SER A 282 -16.10 -6.07 -9.11
CA SER A 282 -17.18 -6.45 -8.18
C SER A 282 -18.12 -5.28 -7.92
N GLY A 283 -17.59 -4.08 -7.68
CA GLY A 283 -18.38 -2.85 -7.58
C GLY A 283 -19.12 -2.54 -8.88
N PHE A 284 -18.48 -2.83 -10.03
CA PHE A 284 -19.10 -2.78 -11.35
C PHE A 284 -20.33 -3.69 -11.49
N ASN A 285 -20.22 -4.96 -11.07
CA ASN A 285 -21.34 -5.90 -11.10
C ASN A 285 -22.49 -5.43 -10.18
N LEU A 286 -22.16 -4.91 -9.00
CA LEU A 286 -23.14 -4.34 -8.07
C LEU A 286 -23.81 -3.10 -8.65
N LYS A 287 -23.05 -2.21 -9.30
CA LYS A 287 -23.62 -1.01 -9.94
C LYS A 287 -24.58 -1.37 -11.07
N GLY A 288 -24.21 -2.34 -11.92
CA GLY A 288 -25.11 -2.83 -12.97
C GLY A 288 -26.40 -3.40 -12.39
N LEU A 289 -26.31 -4.17 -11.30
CA LEU A 289 -27.49 -4.64 -10.57
C LEU A 289 -28.33 -3.47 -10.02
N TYR A 290 -27.71 -2.44 -9.44
CA TYR A 290 -28.42 -1.26 -8.95
C TYR A 290 -29.14 -0.51 -10.06
N ASN A 291 -28.49 -0.29 -11.20
CA ASN A 291 -29.11 0.40 -12.34
C ASN A 291 -30.33 -0.38 -12.85
N TYR A 292 -30.21 -1.71 -12.98
CA TYR A 292 -31.33 -2.56 -13.36
C TYR A 292 -32.49 -2.46 -12.37
N LEU A 293 -32.21 -2.55 -11.07
CA LEU A 293 -33.24 -2.49 -10.02
C LEU A 293 -33.91 -1.10 -9.94
N ASP A 294 -33.15 -0.01 -10.10
CA ASP A 294 -33.69 1.35 -10.19
C ASP A 294 -34.69 1.42 -11.36
N ARG A 295 -34.30 0.94 -12.56
CA ARG A 295 -35.19 0.89 -13.73
C ARG A 295 -36.42 0.00 -13.51
N ALA A 296 -36.26 -1.19 -12.94
CA ALA A 296 -37.36 -2.09 -12.64
C ALA A 296 -38.35 -1.47 -11.64
N LYS A 297 -37.86 -0.69 -10.68
CA LYS A 297 -38.69 0.06 -9.72
C LYS A 297 -39.47 1.18 -10.41
N GLU A 298 -38.81 1.97 -11.25
CA GLU A 298 -39.45 3.04 -12.04
C GLU A 298 -40.56 2.50 -12.95
N MET A 299 -40.32 1.34 -13.56
CA MET A 299 -41.26 0.67 -14.46
C MET A 299 -42.33 -0.16 -13.72
N LYS A 300 -42.31 -0.19 -12.37
CA LYS A 300 -43.20 -0.99 -11.52
C LYS A 300 -43.18 -2.49 -11.85
N GLU A 301 -42.00 -3.02 -12.12
CA GLU A 301 -41.80 -4.42 -12.51
C GLU A 301 -41.21 -5.29 -11.39
N LEU A 302 -40.90 -4.71 -10.22
CA LEU A 302 -40.33 -5.46 -9.09
C LEU A 302 -41.20 -6.67 -8.69
N ASP A 303 -42.52 -6.54 -8.74
CA ASP A 303 -43.44 -7.64 -8.39
C ASP A 303 -43.29 -8.87 -9.29
N LYS A 304 -42.85 -8.69 -10.55
CA LYS A 304 -42.55 -9.80 -11.47
C LYS A 304 -41.30 -10.58 -11.07
N LEU A 305 -40.40 -9.95 -10.30
CA LEU A 305 -39.13 -10.52 -9.86
C LEU A 305 -39.20 -11.15 -8.48
N ARG A 306 -40.33 -11.01 -7.78
CA ARG A 306 -40.50 -11.55 -6.42
C ARG A 306 -40.61 -13.06 -6.48
N SER A 307 -39.87 -13.73 -5.62
CA SER A 307 -40.08 -15.16 -5.38
C SER A 307 -41.45 -15.39 -4.78
N SER A 308 -42.17 -16.39 -5.29
CA SER A 308 -43.44 -16.84 -4.70
C SER A 308 -43.26 -17.50 -3.33
N GLU A 309 -42.03 -17.89 -2.96
CA GLU A 309 -41.74 -18.58 -1.71
C GLU A 309 -41.58 -17.62 -0.52
N ASP A 310 -40.82 -16.53 -0.69
CA ASP A 310 -40.52 -15.57 0.38
C ASP A 310 -41.01 -14.14 0.12
N GLY A 311 -41.48 -13.84 -1.10
CA GLY A 311 -41.95 -12.50 -1.49
C GLY A 311 -40.84 -11.47 -1.70
N PHE A 312 -39.56 -11.87 -1.67
CA PHE A 312 -38.42 -11.00 -1.91
C PHE A 312 -37.94 -11.09 -3.35
N VAL A 313 -37.33 -10.00 -3.83
CA VAL A 313 -36.48 -10.04 -5.03
C VAL A 313 -35.07 -10.41 -4.56
N ASN A 314 -34.70 -11.67 -4.76
CA ASN A 314 -33.42 -12.21 -4.33
C ASN A 314 -32.38 -12.05 -5.45
N CYS A 315 -31.41 -11.17 -5.24
CA CYS A 315 -30.41 -10.79 -6.22
C CYS A 315 -29.02 -11.32 -5.85
N VAL A 316 -28.26 -11.79 -6.83
CA VAL A 316 -26.86 -12.18 -6.65
C VAL A 316 -25.97 -11.43 -7.63
N PHE A 317 -24.83 -10.92 -7.15
CA PHE A 317 -23.76 -10.41 -8.02
C PHE A 317 -22.42 -11.08 -7.68
N ILE A 318 -21.53 -11.19 -8.66
CA ILE A 318 -20.22 -11.83 -8.48
C ILE A 318 -19.19 -10.83 -7.92
N CYS A 319 -18.47 -11.20 -6.84
CA CYS A 319 -17.23 -10.54 -6.46
C CYS A 319 -16.03 -11.30 -7.07
N CYS A 320 -15.34 -10.64 -7.99
CA CYS A 320 -14.41 -11.29 -8.91
C CYS A 320 -13.01 -11.49 -8.36
N ASP A 321 -12.45 -10.49 -7.67
CA ASP A 321 -11.06 -10.45 -7.21
C ASP A 321 -10.89 -9.45 -6.05
N LEU A 322 -9.65 -9.30 -5.56
CA LEU A 322 -9.29 -8.40 -4.47
C LEU A 322 -8.85 -7.01 -4.99
N PRO A 323 -8.95 -5.95 -4.18
CA PRO A 323 -8.66 -4.59 -4.62
C PRO A 323 -7.16 -4.26 -4.69
N TYR A 324 -6.28 -5.06 -4.07
CA TYR A 324 -4.90 -4.66 -3.75
C TYR A 324 -4.03 -4.30 -4.96
N VAL A 325 -4.22 -4.95 -6.11
CA VAL A 325 -3.47 -4.63 -7.35
C VAL A 325 -3.96 -3.36 -8.05
N TYR A 326 -5.04 -2.74 -7.55
CA TYR A 326 -5.68 -1.58 -8.14
C TYR A 326 -5.56 -0.33 -7.26
N MET A 327 -4.77 -0.37 -6.17
CA MET A 327 -4.69 0.73 -5.18
C MET A 327 -4.34 2.09 -5.80
N SER A 328 -3.45 2.11 -6.79
CA SER A 328 -3.13 3.35 -7.53
C SER A 328 -4.32 3.86 -8.36
N GLU A 329 -5.08 2.94 -8.98
CA GLU A 329 -6.24 3.28 -9.81
C GLU A 329 -7.39 3.83 -8.96
N TYR A 330 -7.57 3.37 -7.70
CA TYR A 330 -8.58 3.93 -6.80
C TYR A 330 -8.39 5.44 -6.59
N LYS A 331 -7.16 5.89 -6.39
CA LYS A 331 -6.85 7.33 -6.25
C LYS A 331 -7.07 8.08 -7.56
N GLU A 332 -6.64 7.50 -8.68
CA GLU A 332 -6.83 8.08 -10.03
C GLU A 332 -8.32 8.28 -10.37
N LYS A 333 -9.16 7.29 -10.05
CA LYS A 333 -10.58 7.28 -10.46
C LYS A 333 -11.51 8.04 -9.51
N LEU A 334 -11.22 8.05 -8.22
CA LEU A 334 -12.07 8.67 -7.20
C LEU A 334 -11.57 10.03 -6.72
N GLY A 335 -10.25 10.25 -6.73
CA GLY A 335 -9.59 11.41 -6.14
C GLY A 335 -9.35 11.28 -4.63
N GLU A 336 -8.49 12.15 -4.09
CA GLU A 336 -8.05 12.09 -2.68
C GLU A 336 -9.18 12.31 -1.66
N ALA A 337 -10.27 12.99 -2.03
CA ALA A 337 -11.41 13.25 -1.13
C ALA A 337 -12.13 11.99 -0.61
N TYR A 338 -11.94 10.83 -1.27
CA TYR A 338 -12.50 9.56 -0.81
C TYR A 338 -11.66 8.90 0.30
N PHE A 339 -10.46 9.39 0.57
CA PHE A 339 -9.53 8.82 1.54
C PHE A 339 -9.39 9.73 2.75
N ALA A 340 -9.18 9.11 3.93
CA ALA A 340 -8.92 9.88 5.13
C ALA A 340 -7.61 10.67 4.97
N PRO A 341 -7.54 11.91 5.47
CA PRO A 341 -6.32 12.70 5.37
C PRO A 341 -5.17 12.02 6.12
N MET A 342 -3.98 12.09 5.55
CA MET A 342 -2.75 11.69 6.24
C MET A 342 -2.26 12.86 7.08
N HIS A 343 -1.98 12.63 8.36
CA HIS A 343 -1.31 13.60 9.22
C HIS A 343 0.19 13.28 9.27
N ASN A 344 1.03 14.31 9.34
CA ASN A 344 2.48 14.20 9.39
C ASN A 344 3.09 13.46 8.17
N SER A 345 2.49 13.61 6.98
CA SER A 345 2.93 12.93 5.76
C SER A 345 4.33 13.36 5.29
N GLU A 346 4.83 14.50 5.75
CA GLU A 346 6.22 14.94 5.54
C GLU A 346 7.26 13.95 6.12
N LEU A 347 6.84 13.06 7.03
CA LEU A 347 7.70 12.00 7.56
C LEU A 347 7.80 10.77 6.63
N LEU A 348 7.04 10.73 5.53
CA LEU A 348 7.10 9.65 4.53
C LEU A 348 8.39 9.79 3.69
N GLY A 349 9.52 9.38 4.27
CA GLY A 349 10.84 9.42 3.63
C GLY A 349 11.93 9.95 4.57
N VAL A 350 11.54 10.47 5.71
CA VAL A 350 12.42 11.01 6.75
C VAL A 350 12.53 10.00 7.90
N ASP A 351 13.68 10.00 8.58
CA ASP A 351 13.90 9.29 9.83
C ASP A 351 13.58 7.79 9.74
N LYS A 352 14.26 7.10 8.81
CA LYS A 352 14.02 5.68 8.51
C LYS A 352 14.99 4.72 9.16
N TYR A 353 16.01 5.24 9.83
CA TYR A 353 17.02 4.42 10.49
C TYR A 353 16.55 3.98 11.88
N PRO A 354 17.11 2.90 12.44
CA PRO A 354 16.66 2.37 13.73
C PRO A 354 16.92 3.32 14.90
N TYR A 355 16.23 3.10 16.01
CA TYR A 355 16.53 3.67 17.32
C TYR A 355 16.56 2.53 18.33
N LEU A 356 17.60 2.43 19.15
CA LEU A 356 17.70 1.41 20.20
C LEU A 356 17.89 2.10 21.55
N ASP A 357 17.19 1.62 22.58
CA ASP A 357 17.28 2.16 23.95
C ASP A 357 18.72 2.16 24.48
N GLY A 358 19.51 1.15 24.09
CA GLY A 358 20.92 1.05 24.45
C GLY A 358 21.82 2.13 23.84
N TRP A 359 21.30 2.96 22.93
CA TRP A 359 22.03 4.12 22.39
C TRP A 359 21.79 5.40 23.19
N GLU A 360 20.87 5.38 24.16
CA GLU A 360 20.51 6.52 24.98
C GLU A 360 21.00 6.34 26.41
N LEU A 361 22.15 6.93 26.71
CA LEU A 361 22.82 6.83 28.00
C LEU A 361 22.15 7.75 29.03
N HIS A 362 22.03 7.27 30.25
CA HIS A 362 21.76 8.14 31.39
C HIS A 362 22.94 9.13 31.58
N PRO A 363 22.73 10.37 32.08
CA PRO A 363 23.84 11.31 32.30
C PRO A 363 24.99 10.74 33.15
N GLU A 364 24.70 9.84 34.09
CA GLU A 364 25.71 9.11 34.87
C GLU A 364 26.60 8.20 34.03
N GLU A 365 25.99 7.36 33.20
CA GLU A 365 26.69 6.44 32.30
C GLU A 365 27.47 7.22 31.25
N ALA A 366 26.85 8.26 30.67
CA ALA A 366 27.48 9.16 29.73
C ALA A 366 28.70 9.85 30.32
N ALA A 367 28.68 10.25 31.60
CA ALA A 367 29.82 10.86 32.27
C ALA A 367 31.01 9.93 32.50
N VAL A 368 30.75 8.62 32.65
CA VAL A 368 31.80 7.61 32.71
C VAL A 368 32.39 7.40 31.31
N ILE A 369 31.53 7.20 30.30
CA ILE A 369 31.95 6.93 28.92
C ILE A 369 32.69 8.13 28.31
N ALA A 370 32.22 9.36 28.54
CA ALA A 370 32.81 10.60 28.01
C ALA A 370 34.25 10.85 28.50
N LYS A 371 34.68 10.26 29.62
CA LYS A 371 36.05 10.40 30.15
C LYS A 371 37.03 9.41 29.55
N GLN A 372 36.56 8.39 28.84
CA GLN A 372 37.44 7.40 28.22
C GLN A 372 38.23 8.04 27.09
N VAL A 373 39.52 7.71 26.98
CA VAL A 373 40.43 8.26 25.95
C VAL A 373 39.94 7.91 24.53
N SER A 374 39.26 6.78 24.40
CA SER A 374 38.59 6.31 23.18
C SER A 374 37.19 6.89 22.99
N THR A 375 36.81 8.00 23.64
CA THR A 375 35.51 8.62 23.44
C THR A 375 35.67 10.06 22.96
N GLN A 376 34.83 10.48 22.01
CA GLN A 376 34.68 11.87 21.62
C GLN A 376 33.25 12.34 21.89
N VAL A 377 33.12 13.43 22.63
CA VAL A 377 31.85 14.11 22.83
C VAL A 377 31.66 15.14 21.72
N LEU A 378 30.57 15.03 20.97
CA LEU A 378 30.18 15.94 19.90
C LEU A 378 28.91 16.70 20.30
N ASP A 379 28.99 18.03 20.33
CA ASP A 379 27.89 18.90 20.77
C ASP A 379 27.29 19.64 19.58
N LEU A 380 26.02 19.34 19.27
CA LEU A 380 25.29 19.85 18.11
C LEU A 380 24.64 21.22 18.34
N ARG A 381 24.72 21.77 19.56
CA ARG A 381 24.14 23.08 19.87
C ARG A 381 24.81 24.19 19.05
N SER A 382 24.14 25.34 18.94
CA SER A 382 24.73 26.51 18.30
C SER A 382 26.05 26.92 18.96
N SER A 383 26.92 27.57 18.19
CA SER A 383 28.23 28.03 18.65
C SER A 383 28.10 28.94 19.87
N SER A 384 27.05 29.77 19.90
CA SER A 384 26.73 30.65 21.02
C SER A 384 26.43 29.87 22.31
N LEU A 385 25.56 28.86 22.25
CA LEU A 385 25.18 28.04 23.41
C LEU A 385 26.36 27.19 23.91
N PHE A 386 27.13 26.62 22.99
CA PHE A 386 28.33 25.85 23.32
C PHE A 386 29.39 26.70 24.04
N ASN A 387 29.61 27.93 23.57
CA ASN A 387 30.57 28.85 24.19
C ASN A 387 30.10 29.34 25.56
N HIS A 388 28.79 29.41 25.81
CA HIS A 388 28.27 29.78 27.13
C HIS A 388 28.67 28.75 28.20
N PHE A 389 28.41 27.47 27.93
CA PHE A 389 28.93 26.33 28.70
C PHE A 389 28.90 25.04 27.88
N ARG A 390 29.78 24.10 28.22
CA ARG A 390 29.93 22.81 27.54
C ARG A 390 30.39 21.71 28.49
N ILE A 391 30.34 20.47 28.02
CA ILE A 391 31.03 19.36 28.71
C ILE A 391 32.54 19.49 28.45
N PRO A 392 33.42 19.26 29.45
CA PRO A 392 34.86 19.26 29.24
C PRO A 392 35.29 18.39 28.05
N SER A 393 36.23 18.88 27.25
CA SER A 393 36.78 18.18 26.06
C SER A 393 35.77 17.87 24.93
N SER A 394 34.55 18.40 24.99
CA SER A 394 33.59 18.28 23.88
C SER A 394 33.98 19.17 22.69
N VAL A 395 33.58 18.73 21.49
CA VAL A 395 33.78 19.45 20.23
C VAL A 395 32.43 19.92 19.70
N ASN A 396 32.32 21.20 19.37
CA ASN A 396 31.10 21.75 18.80
C ASN A 396 30.99 21.43 17.30
N ILE A 397 29.84 20.89 16.90
CA ILE A 397 29.45 20.64 15.51
C ILE A 397 28.07 21.27 15.30
N PRO A 398 28.00 22.60 15.08
CA PRO A 398 26.74 23.34 14.98
C PRO A 398 26.07 23.14 13.60
N ILE A 399 25.85 21.87 13.21
CA ILE A 399 25.44 21.47 11.85
C ILE A 399 24.07 22.01 11.42
N LEU A 400 23.24 22.41 12.39
CA LEU A 400 21.93 23.01 12.19
C LEU A 400 21.89 24.52 12.49
N GLU A 401 23.02 25.17 12.78
CA GLU A 401 23.05 26.58 13.22
C GLU A 401 22.52 27.55 12.18
N ASP A 402 22.71 27.28 10.88
CA ASP A 402 22.12 28.06 9.81
C ASP A 402 20.58 28.05 9.84
N LEU A 403 20.00 26.92 10.26
CA LEU A 403 18.55 26.74 10.38
C LEU A 403 18.03 27.22 11.75
N TYR A 404 18.83 27.03 12.80
CA TYR A 404 18.50 27.31 14.19
C TYR A 404 19.66 28.01 14.91
N PRO A 405 19.85 29.33 14.70
CA PRO A 405 21.03 30.05 15.20
C PRO A 405 21.07 30.22 16.72
N HIS A 406 19.95 29.98 17.40
CA HIS A 406 19.81 30.25 18.83
C HIS A 406 19.41 29.04 19.66
N TYR A 407 18.55 28.18 19.11
CA TYR A 407 18.02 27.01 19.81
C TYR A 407 17.45 26.02 18.80
N THR A 408 17.90 24.78 18.87
CA THR A 408 17.39 23.70 18.01
C THR A 408 16.14 23.07 18.65
N PRO A 409 14.96 23.11 18.00
CA PRO A 409 13.75 22.50 18.53
C PRO A 409 13.85 20.97 18.53
N ASN A 410 13.16 20.31 19.45
CA ASN A 410 13.11 18.86 19.48
C ASN A 410 12.36 18.31 18.26
N PRO A 411 13.01 17.50 17.38
CA PRO A 411 12.36 16.99 16.18
C PRO A 411 11.22 16.00 16.48
N PHE A 412 11.20 15.37 17.66
CA PHE A 412 10.16 14.40 18.02
C PHE A 412 8.87 15.04 18.56
N LEU A 413 8.88 16.35 18.84
CA LEU A 413 7.68 17.07 19.30
C LEU A 413 6.87 17.67 18.15
N ASN A 414 7.46 17.77 16.95
CA ASN A 414 6.82 18.34 15.77
C ASN A 414 7.37 17.68 14.50
N ALA A 415 6.49 17.03 13.73
CA ALA A 415 6.83 16.33 12.50
C ALA A 415 7.53 17.22 11.47
N SER A 416 7.12 18.49 11.36
CA SER A 416 7.76 19.43 10.45
C SER A 416 9.22 19.72 10.86
N GLU A 417 9.56 19.67 12.14
CA GLU A 417 10.95 19.85 12.58
C GLU A 417 11.80 18.62 12.37
N MET A 418 11.26 17.41 12.55
CA MET A 418 11.93 16.20 12.08
C MET A 418 12.20 16.26 10.57
N ALA A 419 11.21 16.64 9.77
CA ALA A 419 11.33 16.74 8.32
C ALA A 419 12.36 17.78 7.86
N ARG A 420 12.57 18.86 8.61
CA ARG A 420 13.60 19.87 8.31
C ARG A 420 15.00 19.46 8.80
N GLN A 421 15.11 18.87 9.99
CA GLN A 421 16.41 18.53 10.58
C GLN A 421 17.04 17.32 9.91
N TRP A 422 16.26 16.27 9.68
CA TRP A 422 16.79 14.98 9.25
C TRP A 422 17.63 15.02 7.96
N PRO A 423 17.20 15.66 6.85
CA PRO A 423 17.99 15.65 5.62
C PRO A 423 19.38 16.26 5.79
N ILE A 424 19.49 17.30 6.63
CA ILE A 424 20.77 17.96 6.93
C ILE A 424 21.68 17.02 7.73
N LEU A 425 21.11 16.35 8.74
CA LEU A 425 21.84 15.36 9.53
C LEU A 425 22.29 14.19 8.66
N ASP A 426 21.38 13.61 7.88
CA ASP A 426 21.63 12.44 7.02
C ASP A 426 22.71 12.72 5.96
N GLU A 427 22.67 13.91 5.33
CA GLU A 427 23.63 14.29 4.30
C GLU A 427 25.03 14.57 4.88
N LYS A 428 25.11 15.32 5.99
CA LYS A 428 26.38 15.95 6.41
C LYS A 428 27.03 15.26 7.60
N LEU A 429 26.27 14.67 8.51
CA LEU A 429 26.77 14.30 9.83
C LEU A 429 27.86 13.22 9.78
N ALA A 430 27.71 12.23 8.89
CA ALA A 430 28.70 11.17 8.71
C ALA A 430 30.05 11.71 8.23
N ALA A 431 30.05 12.68 7.30
CA ALA A 431 31.26 13.31 6.79
C ALA A 431 31.95 14.15 7.88
N VAL A 432 31.17 14.86 8.70
CA VAL A 432 31.72 15.64 9.82
C VAL A 432 32.29 14.74 10.92
N ALA A 433 31.71 13.54 11.12
CA ALA A 433 32.18 12.57 12.11
C ALA A 433 33.33 11.67 11.61
N ASP A 434 33.64 11.67 10.31
CA ASP A 434 34.64 10.78 9.70
C ASP A 434 36.02 10.82 10.36
N PRO A 435 36.55 11.97 10.82
CA PRO A 435 37.81 12.03 11.57
C PRO A 435 37.87 11.16 12.83
N TYR A 436 36.72 10.65 13.31
CA TYR A 436 36.60 9.83 14.52
C TYR A 436 36.31 8.34 14.25
N ARG A 437 36.24 7.91 12.96
CA ARG A 437 35.84 6.56 12.53
C ARG A 437 36.80 5.43 12.98
N GLY A 438 38.00 5.76 13.46
CA GLY A 438 39.11 4.82 13.63
C GLY A 438 39.29 4.12 14.98
N SER A 439 38.62 4.51 16.07
CA SER A 439 38.62 3.83 17.41
C SER A 439 37.84 4.60 18.50
N LYS A 440 36.99 5.57 18.13
CA LYS A 440 36.32 6.42 19.11
C LYS A 440 34.83 6.15 19.19
N CYS A 441 34.37 5.79 20.38
CA CYS A 441 32.96 5.91 20.77
C CYS A 441 32.56 7.39 20.66
N LEU A 442 31.41 7.68 20.06
CA LEU A 442 30.87 9.03 19.95
C LEU A 442 29.74 9.22 20.97
N VAL A 443 29.80 10.31 21.73
CA VAL A 443 28.67 10.75 22.56
C VAL A 443 28.14 12.05 21.98
N ILE A 444 26.93 12.00 21.44
CA ILE A 444 26.28 13.12 20.76
C ILE A 444 25.35 13.84 21.73
N LEU A 445 25.48 15.15 21.77
CA LEU A 445 24.70 16.05 22.63
C LEU A 445 23.95 17.08 21.80
N CYS A 446 22.77 17.43 22.29
CA CYS A 446 22.10 18.67 21.97
C CYS A 446 21.49 19.22 23.26
N GLU A 447 20.60 20.19 23.16
CA GLU A 447 19.95 20.85 24.28
C GLU A 447 19.19 19.85 25.16
N ASP A 448 18.25 19.10 24.57
CA ASP A 448 17.28 18.27 25.30
C ASP A 448 17.32 16.78 24.93
N GLY A 449 18.28 16.37 24.08
CA GLY A 449 18.47 15.00 23.64
C GLY A 449 17.72 14.63 22.36
N GLY A 450 16.80 15.46 21.86
CA GLY A 450 16.01 15.17 20.66
C GLY A 450 16.86 15.07 19.40
N THR A 451 17.48 16.17 18.98
CA THR A 451 18.32 16.21 17.77
C THR A 451 19.49 15.22 17.84
N SER A 452 20.13 15.10 19.00
CA SER A 452 21.24 14.17 19.18
C SER A 452 20.83 12.71 19.06
N ARG A 453 19.58 12.37 19.42
CA ARG A 453 19.01 11.05 19.18
C ARG A 453 18.90 10.73 17.68
N SER A 454 18.37 11.65 16.88
CA SER A 454 18.31 11.48 15.41
C SER A 454 19.70 11.42 14.79
N ALA A 455 20.62 12.25 15.26
CA ALA A 455 22.03 12.25 14.84
C ALA A 455 22.73 10.90 15.13
N VAL A 456 22.48 10.30 16.30
CA VAL A 456 22.99 8.96 16.61
C VAL A 456 22.46 7.91 15.65
N SER A 457 21.18 7.98 15.29
CA SER A 457 20.59 7.05 14.31
C SER A 457 21.30 7.11 12.96
N VAL A 458 21.55 8.32 12.45
CA VAL A 458 22.34 8.56 11.22
C VAL A 458 23.77 8.02 11.33
N LEU A 459 24.46 8.31 12.43
CA LEU A 459 25.84 7.86 12.65
C LEU A 459 25.93 6.33 12.77
N ARG A 460 25.00 5.70 13.49
CA ARG A 460 24.94 4.24 13.61
C ARG A 460 24.68 3.58 12.26
N ASN A 461 23.79 4.14 11.45
CA ASN A 461 23.57 3.67 10.07
C ASN A 461 24.82 3.83 9.20
N SER A 462 25.65 4.85 9.48
CA SER A 462 26.94 5.10 8.81
C SER A 462 28.11 4.29 9.39
N GLY A 463 27.86 3.38 10.33
CA GLY A 463 28.83 2.45 10.91
C GLY A 463 29.61 2.96 12.13
N PHE A 464 29.21 4.10 12.73
CA PHE A 464 29.86 4.60 13.95
C PHE A 464 29.30 3.95 15.22
N GLU A 465 30.15 3.79 16.23
CA GLU A 465 29.68 3.54 17.59
C GLU A 465 29.27 4.86 18.25
N ALA A 466 27.99 5.20 18.21
CA ALA A 466 27.46 6.47 18.73
C ALA A 466 26.37 6.29 19.79
N PHE A 467 26.37 7.16 20.79
CA PHE A 467 25.39 7.23 21.86
C PHE A 467 24.93 8.67 22.04
N THR A 468 23.75 8.88 22.62
CA THR A 468 23.29 10.19 23.02
C THR A 468 23.03 10.24 24.52
N VAL A 469 23.10 11.43 25.10
CA VAL A 469 22.72 11.64 26.50
C VAL A 469 21.22 11.90 26.56
N ARG A 470 20.50 11.05 27.31
CA ARG A 470 19.07 11.21 27.54
C ARG A 470 18.80 12.57 28.18
N GLY A 471 17.88 13.35 27.62
CA GLY A 471 17.57 14.71 28.10
C GLY A 471 18.63 15.76 27.75
N GLY A 472 19.64 15.40 26.94
CA GLY A 472 20.66 16.31 26.43
C GLY A 472 21.48 16.97 27.52
N ILE A 473 22.05 18.13 27.19
CA ILE A 473 22.86 18.89 28.15
C ILE A 473 22.01 19.50 29.28
N ASN A 474 20.71 19.74 29.05
CA ASN A 474 19.81 20.26 30.08
C ASN A 474 19.73 19.30 31.27
N ARG A 475 19.42 18.01 31.00
CA ARG A 475 19.37 17.00 32.06
C ARG A 475 20.74 16.75 32.68
N TRP A 476 21.81 16.78 31.87
CA TRP A 476 23.18 16.69 32.38
C TRP A 476 23.47 17.76 33.44
N THR A 477 23.07 19.01 33.19
CA THR A 477 23.25 20.10 34.15
C THR A 477 22.32 20.01 35.35
N ASP A 478 21.07 19.59 35.15
CA ASP A 478 20.08 19.46 36.23
C ASP A 478 20.52 18.39 37.25
N GLU A 479 21.19 17.34 36.80
CA GLU A 479 21.77 16.29 37.65
C GLU A 479 23.16 16.64 38.21
N GLY A 480 23.60 17.90 38.06
CA GLY A 480 24.85 18.41 38.63
C GLY A 480 26.11 17.81 38.04
N LYS A 481 26.07 17.30 36.80
CA LYS A 481 27.25 16.73 36.15
C LYS A 481 28.23 17.83 35.69
N PRO A 482 29.54 17.54 35.57
CA PRO A 482 30.55 18.57 35.32
C PRO A 482 30.37 19.34 34.00
N ILE A 483 30.61 20.65 34.03
CA ILE A 483 30.60 21.55 32.88
C ILE A 483 31.76 22.55 32.96
N GLU A 484 32.15 23.11 31.81
CA GLU A 484 33.04 24.28 31.71
C GLU A 484 32.22 25.50 31.29
N ARG A 485 32.39 26.63 31.99
CA ARG A 485 31.80 27.92 31.59
C ARG A 485 32.87 28.85 31.03
N ALA A 486 32.49 29.75 30.11
CA ALA A 486 33.41 30.74 29.54
C ALA A 486 34.16 31.58 30.59
N ALA A 487 33.50 31.90 31.71
CA ALA A 487 34.10 32.68 32.80
C ALA A 487 35.26 31.94 33.51
N ASP A 488 35.20 30.61 33.60
CA ASP A 488 36.18 29.80 34.34
C ASP A 488 37.48 29.63 33.53
N VAL A 489 37.38 29.55 32.19
CA VAL A 489 38.52 29.41 31.28
C VAL A 489 39.39 30.68 31.25
N LEU A 490 38.79 31.87 31.31
CA LEU A 490 39.51 33.14 31.41
C LEU A 490 40.24 33.31 32.75
N THR A 491 39.74 32.67 33.80
CA THR A 491 40.34 32.72 35.14
C THR A 491 41.62 31.87 35.21
N ILE A 492 41.62 30.71 34.53
CA ILE A 492 42.80 29.82 34.40
C ILE A 492 43.90 30.44 33.51
N SER A 493 43.53 31.19 32.47
CA SER A 493 44.49 31.91 31.63
C SER A 493 45.20 33.04 32.40
N LYS A 494 44.45 33.78 33.25
CA LYS A 494 45.02 34.82 34.12
C LYS A 494 45.91 34.26 35.23
N SER A 495 45.55 33.12 35.84
CA SER A 495 46.41 32.47 36.84
C SER A 495 47.72 31.94 36.21
N SER A 496 47.65 31.40 34.99
CA SER A 496 48.84 30.94 34.25
C SER A 496 49.77 32.09 33.85
N LEU A 497 49.22 33.27 33.49
CA LEU A 497 50.00 34.48 33.22
C LEU A 497 50.66 35.06 34.48
N SER A 498 49.99 34.97 35.65
CA SER A 498 50.58 35.42 36.93
C SER A 498 51.77 34.56 37.37
N GLN A 499 51.80 33.27 37.03
CA GLN A 499 52.94 32.38 37.32
C GLN A 499 54.14 32.60 36.40
N LEU A 500 53.93 33.12 35.18
CA LEU A 500 55.01 33.51 34.26
C LEU A 500 55.65 34.87 34.64
N SER A 501 54.88 35.79 35.25
CA SER A 501 55.39 37.08 35.73
C SER A 501 56.37 36.96 36.90
N THR A 502 56.25 35.94 37.74
CA THR A 502 57.18 35.67 38.85
C THR A 502 58.53 35.08 38.44
N LYS A 503 58.74 34.72 37.15
CA LYS A 503 59.98 34.10 36.67
C LYS A 503 60.88 34.99 35.81
N THR A 504 60.44 36.19 35.41
CA THR A 504 61.23 37.05 34.48
C THR A 504 61.49 38.47 34.94
N GLY A 505 61.09 38.88 36.15
CA GLY A 505 61.62 40.11 36.76
C GLY A 505 61.53 41.38 35.89
N ILE A 506 60.43 41.56 35.17
CA ILE A 506 60.16 42.79 34.41
C ILE A 506 58.95 43.49 35.06
N LEU A 507 59.22 44.62 35.72
CA LEU A 507 58.23 45.61 36.11
C LEU A 507 57.63 46.23 34.85
N VAL A 508 56.32 46.09 34.65
CA VAL A 508 55.57 46.90 33.69
C VAL A 508 54.67 47.83 34.49
N GLU A 509 54.95 49.13 34.39
CA GLU A 509 54.19 50.21 35.02
C GLU A 509 52.72 50.21 34.57
N HIS A 510 51.81 50.31 35.53
CA HIS A 510 50.39 50.59 35.31
C HIS A 510 50.21 52.03 34.84
N LYS A 511 49.58 52.23 33.68
CA LYS A 511 48.87 53.47 33.35
C LYS A 511 47.37 53.24 33.41
N ASP A 512 46.77 53.74 34.49
CA ASP A 512 45.33 53.97 34.60
C ASP A 512 44.87 55.00 33.57
N GLN A 513 43.80 54.69 32.85
CA GLN A 513 42.93 55.70 32.25
C GLN A 513 41.46 55.32 32.48
N GLU A 514 40.89 55.94 33.51
CA GLU A 514 39.47 56.27 33.59
C GLU A 514 39.07 57.16 32.40
N ASN A 515 38.09 56.72 31.61
CA ASN A 515 36.87 57.51 31.31
C ASN A 515 36.06 56.88 30.17
N SER A 516 34.81 56.52 30.46
CA SER A 516 33.63 57.09 29.78
C SER A 516 32.35 56.35 30.15
N ASN A 517 31.85 56.64 31.34
CA ASN A 517 30.47 56.37 31.73
C ASN A 517 29.62 57.59 31.33
N ARG A 518 28.97 57.59 30.15
CA ARG A 518 27.84 58.49 29.82
C ARG A 518 27.21 58.13 28.46
N LYS A 519 26.16 57.30 28.48
CA LYS A 519 24.93 57.40 27.64
C LYS A 519 23.99 56.23 27.94
N LEU A 520 23.31 56.31 29.09
CA LEU A 520 22.11 55.53 29.39
C LEU A 520 21.01 56.50 29.85
N SER A 521 20.34 57.14 28.90
CA SER A 521 19.13 57.94 29.19
C SER A 521 18.08 57.98 28.08
N SER A 522 18.06 57.01 27.15
CA SER A 522 17.08 57.00 26.04
C SER A 522 16.14 55.80 25.97
N SER A 523 16.26 54.78 26.84
CA SER A 523 15.44 53.56 26.75
C SER A 523 14.17 53.52 27.64
N LYS A 524 13.92 54.52 28.49
CA LYS A 524 12.72 54.57 29.36
C LYS A 524 11.48 55.28 28.76
N ARG A 525 11.58 55.89 27.57
CA ARG A 525 10.41 56.47 26.86
C ARG A 525 9.78 55.55 25.81
N PHE A 526 10.48 54.53 25.32
CA PHE A 526 9.97 53.61 24.30
C PHE A 526 9.04 52.53 24.89
N ILE A 527 9.26 52.11 26.14
CA ILE A 527 8.47 51.07 26.82
C ILE A 527 7.09 51.59 27.32
N ARG A 528 6.87 52.91 27.40
CA ARG A 528 5.55 53.49 27.73
C ARG A 528 4.63 53.68 26.52
N PHE A 529 5.16 53.64 25.30
CA PHE A 529 4.36 53.82 24.07
C PHE A 529 3.67 52.50 23.64
N ILE A 530 4.33 51.36 23.83
CA ILE A 530 3.79 50.04 23.43
C ILE A 530 2.68 49.54 24.38
N ARG A 531 2.60 50.05 25.62
CA ARG A 531 1.58 49.63 26.59
C ARG A 531 0.22 50.33 26.43
N ARG A 532 0.12 51.39 25.61
CA ARG A 532 -1.14 52.08 25.27
C ARG A 532 -1.77 51.64 23.93
N ALA A 533 -1.02 50.95 23.06
CA ALA A 533 -1.54 50.45 21.78
C ALA A 533 -2.26 49.08 21.88
N ARG A 534 -2.19 48.40 23.02
CA ARG A 534 -2.80 47.07 23.25
C ARG A 534 -4.19 47.09 23.90
N GLN A 535 -4.79 48.25 24.15
CA GLN A 535 -6.14 48.38 24.70
C GLN A 535 -7.20 48.91 23.72
N SER A 536 -6.87 49.06 22.42
CA SER A 536 -7.82 49.55 21.40
C SER A 536 -8.11 48.55 20.26
N ILE A 537 -7.77 47.26 20.43
CA ILE A 537 -8.10 46.21 19.46
C ILE A 537 -8.85 45.08 20.19
N VAL A 538 -9.98 45.44 20.81
CA VAL A 538 -11.10 44.55 21.14
C VAL A 538 -12.35 45.46 21.09
N LYS A 539 -12.83 45.73 19.88
CA LYS A 539 -14.20 46.15 19.49
C LYS A 539 -14.18 46.69 18.05
N THR A 540 -14.26 45.76 17.11
CA THR A 540 -15.01 45.85 15.84
C THR A 540 -15.13 44.44 15.30
#